data_AF-A0A4R0QEJ3-F1
#
_entry.id   AF-A0A4R0QEJ3-F1
#
_cell.length_a   1.000
_cell.length_b   1.000
_cell.length_c   1.000
_cell.angle_alpha   90.00
_cell.angle_beta   90.00
_cell.angle_gamma   90.00
#
_symmetry.space_group_name_H-M   'P 1'
#
loop_
_entity.id
_entity.type
_entity.pdbx_description
1 polymer ?
#
loop_
_entity_poly.entity_id
_entity_poly.type
_entity_poly.pdbx_seq_one_letter_code
_entity_poly.pdbx_strand_id
1 'polypeptide(L)'
;MKRNVLQGALLGLVFAILLSISSLAKADVAVYRLYNRQNGEHLYTTDINERDTLYFQHGWGYEGDAWTAPEEGTPVYRLYNKGLQNHLYTSDMNEINVLTSRHGWTKDNGGRPVFYSGGNVNIYRVYNQKLRGLHHWTTDSNEYNVLPGHGWSQEGVKFKATYTGRQIRTHFFDPYARVIEGYVENSDIITLKAEDAYDWADYVINDPESDFSGFNSFEIITIKASNGGITHSVQFSY
;
A
#
# COMPACT_ATOMS: atom_id res chain seq x y z
N MET A 1 -20.04 68.79 7.52
CA MET A 1 -20.44 67.47 6.99
C MET A 1 -19.15 66.67 6.70
N LYS A 2 -18.63 65.90 7.66
CA LYS A 2 -17.45 65.03 7.48
C LYS A 2 -17.91 63.60 7.74
N ARG A 3 -17.96 62.77 6.69
CA ARG A 3 -18.38 61.37 6.78
C ARG A 3 -17.18 60.49 7.15
N ASN A 4 -17.40 59.64 8.14
CA ASN A 4 -16.45 58.68 8.70
C ASN A 4 -16.07 57.62 7.65
N VAL A 5 -14.80 57.61 7.22
CA VAL A 5 -14.24 56.60 6.30
C VAL A 5 -13.66 55.38 7.05
N LEU A 6 -13.79 55.34 8.39
CA LEU A 6 -13.15 54.33 9.23
C LEU A 6 -13.87 52.97 9.30
N GLN A 7 -14.99 52.77 8.62
CA GLN A 7 -15.69 51.47 8.60
C GLN A 7 -15.19 50.49 7.51
N GLY A 8 -14.39 50.95 6.55
CA GLY A 8 -13.90 50.10 5.45
C GLY A 8 -12.65 49.27 5.77
N ALA A 9 -11.84 49.71 6.75
CA ALA A 9 -10.55 49.06 7.04
C ALA A 9 -10.68 47.82 7.94
N LEU A 10 -11.70 47.77 8.82
CA LEU A 10 -11.84 46.68 9.78
C LEU A 10 -12.50 45.42 9.17
N LEU A 11 -13.38 45.58 8.18
CA LEU A 11 -14.02 44.46 7.46
C LEU A 11 -13.09 43.76 6.47
N GLY A 12 -12.14 44.49 5.86
CA GLY A 12 -11.14 43.90 4.96
C GLY A 12 -10.13 43.02 5.68
N LEU A 13 -9.78 43.36 6.93
CA LEU A 13 -8.81 42.58 7.72
C LEU A 13 -9.38 41.22 8.17
N VAL A 14 -10.66 41.18 8.54
CA VAL A 14 -11.34 39.92 8.93
C VAL A 14 -11.53 39.00 7.72
N PHE A 15 -11.78 39.55 6.53
CA PHE A 15 -11.90 38.76 5.30
C PHE A 15 -10.55 38.20 4.81
N ALA A 16 -9.44 38.93 4.99
CA ALA A 16 -8.09 38.44 4.69
C ALA A 16 -7.61 37.36 5.67
N ILE A 17 -8.01 37.45 6.95
CA ILE A 17 -7.71 36.41 7.96
C ILE A 17 -8.56 35.16 7.72
N LEU A 18 -9.80 35.28 7.21
CA LEU A 18 -10.64 34.14 6.81
C LEU A 18 -10.17 33.44 5.52
N LEU A 19 -9.53 34.16 4.58
CA LEU A 19 -8.90 33.55 3.39
C LEU A 19 -7.56 32.84 3.69
N SER A 20 -7.01 32.99 4.90
CA SER A 20 -5.74 32.37 5.30
C SER A 20 -5.91 30.99 5.97
N ILE A 21 -7.12 30.44 5.98
CA ILE A 21 -7.41 29.12 6.55
C ILE A 21 -8.03 28.26 5.44
N SER A 22 -7.17 27.62 4.63
CA SER A 22 -7.37 26.31 4.00
C SER A 22 -6.31 26.06 2.91
N SER A 23 -5.02 26.19 3.22
CA SER A 23 -4.09 25.23 2.60
C SER A 23 -4.27 23.95 3.39
N LEU A 24 -5.22 23.12 2.97
CA LEU A 24 -5.25 21.73 3.43
C LEU A 24 -3.93 21.15 2.93
N ALA A 25 -2.92 21.05 3.81
CA ALA A 25 -1.71 20.32 3.50
C ALA A 25 -2.17 18.96 3.00
N LYS A 26 -1.98 18.68 1.72
CA LYS A 26 -2.52 17.46 1.14
C LYS A 26 -1.62 16.31 1.61
N ALA A 27 -2.29 15.29 2.12
CA ALA A 27 -1.64 14.27 2.91
C ALA A 27 -0.81 13.35 2.00
N ASP A 28 0.24 12.78 2.58
CA ASP A 28 0.92 11.66 1.96
C ASP A 28 -0.07 10.54 1.57
N VAL A 29 0.26 9.82 0.50
CA VAL A 29 -0.64 8.85 -0.12
C VAL A 29 -0.12 7.43 0.04
N ALA A 30 -1.01 6.50 0.41
CA ALA A 30 -0.68 5.08 0.44
C ALA A 30 -0.46 4.55 -0.98
N VAL A 31 0.59 3.75 -1.15
CA VAL A 31 0.84 2.96 -2.36
C VAL A 31 0.48 1.51 -2.04
N TYR A 32 -0.59 1.02 -2.67
CA TYR A 32 -1.11 -0.33 -2.52
C TYR A 32 -0.27 -1.33 -3.32
N ARG A 33 0.08 -2.48 -2.73
CA ARG A 33 0.72 -3.60 -3.42
C ARG A 33 -0.31 -4.68 -3.73
N LEU A 34 -0.36 -5.09 -5.00
CA LEU A 34 -1.17 -6.21 -5.45
C LEU A 34 -0.28 -7.26 -6.12
N TYR A 35 -0.65 -8.53 -5.98
CA TYR A 35 0.05 -9.67 -6.55
C TYR A 35 -0.85 -10.47 -7.50
N ASN A 36 -0.36 -10.73 -8.70
CA ASN A 36 -1.03 -11.57 -9.67
C ASN A 36 -0.49 -13.00 -9.59
N ARG A 37 -1.32 -13.91 -9.07
CA ARG A 37 -0.98 -15.34 -8.91
C ARG A 37 -0.75 -16.07 -10.22
N GLN A 38 -1.27 -15.57 -11.34
CA GLN A 38 -1.17 -16.24 -12.65
C GLN A 38 0.19 -16.04 -13.31
N ASN A 39 0.81 -14.87 -13.15
CA ASN A 39 2.06 -14.51 -13.82
C ASN A 39 3.19 -14.07 -12.86
N GLY A 40 2.93 -13.99 -11.56
CA GLY A 40 3.91 -13.60 -10.53
C GLY A 40 4.18 -12.10 -10.45
N GLU A 41 3.39 -11.28 -11.16
CA GLU A 41 3.58 -9.83 -11.21
C GLU A 41 3.12 -9.15 -9.91
N HIS A 42 3.83 -8.09 -9.52
CA HIS A 42 3.35 -7.13 -8.54
C HIS A 42 2.96 -5.82 -9.20
N LEU A 43 1.85 -5.24 -8.74
CA LEU A 43 1.39 -3.91 -9.14
C LEU A 43 1.31 -2.99 -7.92
N TYR A 44 1.84 -1.80 -8.09
CA TYR A 44 1.86 -0.71 -7.13
C TYR A 44 1.02 0.45 -7.66
N THR A 45 0.06 0.92 -6.85
CA THR A 45 -0.86 1.99 -7.24
C THR A 45 -1.32 2.82 -6.06
N THR A 46 -1.58 4.11 -6.29
CA THR A 46 -2.29 4.97 -5.34
C THR A 46 -3.79 5.04 -5.63
N ASP A 47 -4.24 4.49 -6.77
CA ASP A 47 -5.65 4.52 -7.16
C ASP A 47 -6.41 3.39 -6.46
N ILE A 48 -7.29 3.78 -5.55
CA ILE A 48 -8.14 2.87 -4.80
C ILE A 48 -9.08 2.08 -5.73
N ASN A 49 -9.54 2.67 -6.83
CA ASN A 49 -10.42 1.99 -7.78
C ASN A 49 -9.67 0.93 -8.57
N GLU A 50 -8.42 1.20 -8.96
CA GLU A 50 -7.57 0.20 -9.62
C GLU A 50 -7.32 -0.99 -8.67
N ARG A 51 -6.94 -0.71 -7.42
CA ARG A 51 -6.77 -1.75 -6.40
C ARG A 51 -8.02 -2.61 -6.26
N ASP A 52 -9.18 -1.98 -6.05
CA ASP A 52 -10.43 -2.68 -5.78
C ASP A 52 -10.91 -3.47 -7.00
N THR A 53 -10.77 -2.92 -8.20
CA THR A 53 -11.12 -3.61 -9.44
C THR A 53 -10.24 -4.84 -9.65
N LEU A 54 -8.92 -4.70 -9.48
CA LEU A 54 -7.99 -5.81 -9.63
C LEU A 54 -8.23 -6.91 -8.58
N TYR A 55 -8.49 -6.52 -7.33
CA TYR A 55 -8.73 -7.43 -6.23
C TYR A 55 -10.07 -8.17 -6.35
N PHE A 56 -11.18 -7.42 -6.40
CA PHE A 56 -12.52 -8.01 -6.33
C PHE A 56 -13.02 -8.57 -7.67
N GLN A 57 -12.49 -8.11 -8.80
CA GLN A 57 -13.04 -8.46 -10.13
C GLN A 57 -12.05 -9.22 -11.01
N HIS A 58 -10.74 -9.08 -10.79
CA HIS A 58 -9.71 -9.72 -11.62
C HIS A 58 -8.83 -10.73 -10.88
N GLY A 59 -9.13 -11.02 -9.61
CA GLY A 59 -8.49 -12.10 -8.86
C GLY A 59 -7.02 -11.86 -8.48
N TRP A 60 -6.57 -10.61 -8.50
CA TRP A 60 -5.29 -10.25 -7.89
C TRP A 60 -5.40 -10.36 -6.37
N GLY A 61 -4.31 -10.68 -5.68
CA GLY A 61 -4.24 -10.61 -4.22
C GLY A 61 -3.86 -9.21 -3.77
N TYR A 62 -4.56 -8.66 -2.78
CA TYR A 62 -4.14 -7.43 -2.11
C TYR A 62 -3.18 -7.76 -0.97
N GLU A 63 -2.00 -7.15 -0.97
CA GLU A 63 -0.92 -7.44 -0.02
C GLU A 63 -0.71 -6.31 1.00
N GLY A 64 -1.64 -5.36 1.06
CA GLY A 64 -1.57 -4.20 1.94
C GLY A 64 -0.84 -3.00 1.32
N ASP A 65 -0.51 -2.05 2.18
CA ASP A 65 0.24 -0.87 1.80
C ASP A 65 1.70 -1.25 1.62
N ALA A 66 2.25 -1.01 0.43
CA ALA A 66 3.66 -1.21 0.13
C ALA A 66 4.52 -0.19 0.89
N TRP A 67 4.08 1.07 0.85
CA TRP A 67 4.66 2.24 1.52
C TRP A 67 3.71 3.43 1.45
N THR A 68 4.07 4.50 2.16
CA THR A 68 3.43 5.80 2.04
C THR A 68 4.34 6.72 1.24
N ALA A 69 3.84 7.25 0.12
CA ALA A 69 4.55 8.17 -0.75
C ALA A 69 4.19 9.62 -0.37
N PRO A 70 5.15 10.57 -0.43
CA PRO A 70 4.82 11.97 -0.26
C PRO A 70 3.90 12.47 -1.36
N GLU A 71 3.17 13.54 -1.08
CA GLU A 71 2.31 14.21 -2.07
C GLU A 71 3.11 14.79 -3.25
N GLU A 72 4.31 15.29 -2.96
CA GLU A 72 5.22 15.91 -3.92
C GLU A 72 6.63 15.33 -3.80
N GLY A 73 7.41 15.46 -4.86
CA GLY A 73 8.78 14.96 -4.90
C GLY A 73 9.20 14.62 -6.30
N THR A 74 10.06 13.60 -6.43
CA THR A 74 10.48 13.12 -7.75
C THR A 74 9.36 12.26 -8.35
N PRO A 75 8.79 12.59 -9.52
CA PRO A 75 7.70 11.81 -10.10
C PRO A 75 8.17 10.40 -10.47
N VAL A 76 7.36 9.39 -10.14
CA VAL A 76 7.58 8.00 -10.55
C VAL A 76 6.50 7.60 -11.55
N TYR A 77 6.93 7.17 -12.73
CA TYR A 77 6.08 6.74 -13.82
C TYR A 77 6.01 5.23 -13.88
N ARG A 78 4.86 4.71 -14.28
CA ARG A 78 4.64 3.29 -14.55
C ARG A 78 4.60 3.07 -16.07
N LEU A 79 5.36 2.10 -16.54
CA LEU A 79 5.37 1.62 -17.91
C LEU A 79 4.79 0.20 -17.93
N TYR A 80 4.12 -0.16 -19.02
CA TYR A 80 3.59 -1.49 -19.25
C TYR A 80 4.18 -2.10 -20.51
N ASN A 81 4.52 -3.40 -20.47
CA ASN A 81 4.89 -4.16 -21.64
C ASN A 81 3.90 -5.32 -21.86
N LYS A 82 3.13 -5.26 -22.95
CA LYS A 82 2.11 -6.27 -23.27
C LYS A 82 2.69 -7.66 -23.55
N GLY A 83 3.85 -7.73 -24.20
CA GLY A 83 4.50 -9.01 -24.53
C GLY A 83 5.06 -9.70 -23.30
N LEU A 84 5.62 -8.92 -22.37
CA LEU A 84 6.15 -9.41 -21.10
C LEU A 84 5.10 -9.48 -19.99
N GLN A 85 3.87 -8.99 -20.24
CA GLN A 85 2.79 -8.76 -19.28
C GLN A 85 3.32 -8.34 -17.91
N ASN A 86 4.15 -7.30 -17.89
CA ASN A 86 4.70 -6.76 -16.66
C ASN A 86 4.77 -5.22 -16.68
N HIS A 87 4.83 -4.64 -15.48
CA HIS A 87 5.06 -3.22 -15.27
C HIS A 87 6.51 -2.92 -14.85
N LEU A 88 6.95 -1.71 -15.19
CA LEU A 88 8.20 -1.12 -14.72
C LEU A 88 7.93 0.26 -14.13
N TYR A 89 8.54 0.56 -12.98
CA TYR A 89 8.46 1.86 -12.32
C TYR A 89 9.79 2.57 -12.43
N THR A 90 9.76 3.83 -12.88
CA THR A 90 10.98 4.64 -13.06
C THR A 90 10.71 6.14 -12.91
N SER A 91 11.70 6.86 -12.38
CA SER A 91 11.77 8.31 -12.40
C SER A 91 12.76 8.84 -13.45
N ASP A 92 13.46 7.95 -14.16
CA ASP A 92 14.43 8.33 -15.20
C ASP A 92 13.70 8.55 -16.54
N MET A 93 13.63 9.80 -16.95
CA MET A 93 13.02 10.18 -18.21
C MET A 93 13.75 9.61 -19.43
N ASN A 94 15.07 9.36 -19.33
CA ASN A 94 15.82 8.71 -20.40
C ASN A 94 15.42 7.23 -20.53
N GLU A 95 15.27 6.50 -19.42
CA GLU A 95 14.77 5.12 -19.42
C GLU A 95 13.38 5.04 -20.07
N ILE A 96 12.46 5.95 -19.72
CA ILE A 96 11.15 6.07 -20.34
C ILE A 96 11.27 6.26 -21.86
N ASN A 97 12.07 7.22 -22.30
CA ASN A 97 12.21 7.53 -23.73
C ASN A 97 12.78 6.35 -24.53
N VAL A 98 13.80 5.68 -24.00
CA VAL A 98 14.40 4.51 -24.64
C VAL A 98 13.40 3.36 -24.71
N LEU A 99 12.76 3.01 -23.59
CA LEU A 99 11.85 1.87 -23.51
C LEU A 99 10.61 2.04 -24.39
N THR A 100 10.04 3.24 -24.41
CA THR A 100 8.83 3.55 -25.19
C THR A 100 9.09 3.74 -26.68
N SER A 101 10.32 4.04 -27.10
CA SER A 101 10.63 4.25 -28.53
C SER A 101 11.01 2.96 -29.26
N ARG A 102 11.57 1.97 -28.57
CA ARG A 102 12.23 0.81 -29.23
C ARG A 102 11.94 -0.55 -28.62
N HIS A 103 11.34 -0.63 -27.43
CA HIS A 103 11.31 -1.88 -26.65
C HIS A 103 9.90 -2.37 -26.29
N GLY A 104 8.87 -1.87 -26.97
CA GLY A 104 7.49 -2.35 -26.81
C GLY A 104 6.83 -1.96 -25.48
N TRP A 105 7.44 -1.04 -24.73
CA TRP A 105 6.85 -0.47 -23.53
C TRP A 105 5.93 0.69 -23.89
N THR A 106 4.83 0.84 -23.16
CA THR A 106 3.93 1.98 -23.26
C THR A 106 3.81 2.65 -21.91
N LYS A 107 3.64 3.97 -21.91
CA LYS A 107 3.30 4.68 -20.67
C LYS A 107 1.94 4.22 -20.19
N ASP A 108 1.86 3.87 -18.92
CA ASP A 108 0.61 3.56 -18.23
C ASP A 108 0.09 4.81 -17.48
N ASN A 109 -1.08 4.73 -16.86
CA ASN A 109 -1.71 5.81 -16.10
C ASN A 109 -1.86 7.11 -16.93
N GLY A 110 -2.16 6.97 -18.22
CA GLY A 110 -2.22 8.08 -19.17
C GLY A 110 -0.91 8.86 -19.31
N GLY A 111 0.23 8.26 -18.94
CA GLY A 111 1.54 8.91 -18.90
C GLY A 111 1.77 9.85 -17.73
N ARG A 112 0.88 9.84 -16.72
CA ARG A 112 1.03 10.62 -15.49
C ARG A 112 1.80 9.81 -14.44
N PRO A 113 2.49 10.48 -13.50
CA PRO A 113 3.10 9.79 -12.36
C PRO A 113 2.06 8.98 -11.58
N VAL A 114 2.45 7.80 -11.11
CA VAL A 114 1.63 6.94 -10.24
C VAL A 114 1.83 7.28 -8.76
N PHE A 115 3.01 7.76 -8.39
CA PHE A 115 3.32 8.32 -7.06
C PHE A 115 4.56 9.21 -7.15
N TYR A 116 4.92 9.86 -6.04
CA TYR A 116 6.16 10.62 -5.93
C TYR A 116 7.15 9.95 -4.99
N SER A 117 8.43 10.06 -5.30
CA SER A 117 9.54 9.60 -4.47
C SER A 117 10.07 10.75 -3.63
N GLY A 118 10.18 10.53 -2.32
CA GLY A 118 10.73 11.48 -1.35
C GLY A 118 10.60 10.93 0.08
N GLY A 119 11.24 11.58 1.06
CA GLY A 119 11.32 11.09 2.44
C GLY A 119 12.58 10.26 2.71
N ASN A 120 12.56 9.49 3.81
CA ASN A 120 13.76 8.83 4.36
C ASN A 120 13.74 7.29 4.25
N VAL A 121 12.59 6.69 3.95
CA VAL A 121 12.45 5.23 3.81
C VAL A 121 12.94 4.80 2.43
N ASN A 122 13.84 3.81 2.37
CA ASN A 122 14.33 3.26 1.11
C ASN A 122 13.28 2.36 0.44
N ILE A 123 13.09 2.51 -0.87
CA ILE A 123 12.42 1.53 -1.71
C ILE A 123 13.48 0.89 -2.61
N TYR A 124 13.71 -0.40 -2.37
CA TYR A 124 14.63 -1.22 -3.12
C TYR A 124 13.97 -1.79 -4.37
N ARG A 125 14.76 -2.02 -5.42
CA ARG A 125 14.34 -2.76 -6.62
C ARG A 125 15.16 -4.04 -6.75
N VAL A 126 14.49 -5.14 -7.08
CA VAL A 126 15.13 -6.38 -7.52
C VAL A 126 14.57 -6.79 -8.88
N TYR A 127 15.38 -7.53 -9.64
CA TYR A 127 15.10 -7.93 -11.02
C TYR A 127 15.27 -9.43 -11.23
N ASN A 128 14.39 -10.07 -11.98
CA ASN A 128 14.52 -11.48 -12.34
C ASN A 128 14.40 -11.69 -13.85
N GLN A 129 15.55 -11.86 -14.50
CA GLN A 129 15.62 -12.12 -15.95
C GLN A 129 14.89 -13.40 -16.37
N LYS A 130 14.93 -14.44 -15.54
CA LYS A 130 14.32 -15.75 -15.84
C LYS A 130 12.79 -15.69 -15.79
N LEU A 131 12.25 -14.77 -15.00
CA LEU A 131 10.81 -14.49 -14.93
C LEU A 131 10.42 -13.35 -15.88
N ARG A 132 10.78 -13.48 -17.17
CA ARG A 132 10.42 -12.50 -18.22
C ARG A 132 10.86 -11.06 -17.90
N GLY A 133 11.89 -10.90 -17.07
CA GLY A 133 12.36 -9.60 -16.62
C GLY A 133 11.44 -8.89 -15.62
N LEU A 134 10.76 -9.65 -14.75
CA LEU A 134 9.99 -9.09 -13.64
C LEU A 134 10.88 -8.23 -12.74
N HIS A 135 10.30 -7.15 -12.27
CA HIS A 135 10.88 -6.30 -11.24
C HIS A 135 9.96 -6.32 -10.02
N HIS A 136 10.55 -6.18 -8.84
CA HIS A 136 9.85 -6.10 -7.57
C HIS A 136 10.38 -4.93 -6.76
N TRP A 137 9.47 -4.20 -6.11
CA TRP A 137 9.78 -3.05 -5.28
C TRP A 137 9.38 -3.29 -3.83
N THR A 138 10.27 -2.96 -2.91
CA THR A 138 10.00 -3.21 -1.49
C THR A 138 10.71 -2.24 -0.58
N THR A 139 10.07 -1.92 0.55
CA THR A 139 10.73 -1.27 1.69
C THR A 139 11.28 -2.29 2.69
N ASP A 140 10.94 -3.58 2.55
CA ASP A 140 11.42 -4.64 3.43
C ASP A 140 12.84 -5.07 3.04
N SER A 141 13.79 -4.75 3.92
CA SER A 141 15.17 -5.17 3.77
C SER A 141 15.36 -6.68 3.80
N ASN A 142 14.51 -7.43 4.51
CA ASN A 142 14.57 -8.89 4.53
C ASN A 142 14.17 -9.48 3.18
N GLU A 143 13.02 -9.06 2.63
CA GLU A 143 12.58 -9.43 1.27
C GLU A 143 13.67 -9.12 0.23
N TYR A 144 14.27 -7.91 0.27
CA TYR A 144 15.37 -7.55 -0.61
C TYR A 144 16.59 -8.48 -0.48
N ASN A 145 16.92 -8.94 0.74
CA ASN A 145 18.11 -9.75 1.03
C ASN A 145 17.95 -11.24 0.72
N VAL A 146 16.73 -11.79 0.80
CA VAL A 146 16.49 -13.23 0.55
C VAL A 146 16.29 -13.55 -0.93
N LEU A 147 15.72 -12.62 -1.71
CA LEU A 147 15.39 -12.85 -3.12
C LEU A 147 16.58 -13.24 -4.02
N PRO A 148 17.84 -12.84 -3.76
CA PRO A 148 19.01 -13.39 -4.45
C PRO A 148 19.14 -14.91 -4.37
N GLY A 149 18.80 -15.52 -3.23
CA GLY A 149 18.76 -16.97 -3.07
C GLY A 149 17.70 -17.65 -3.97
N HIS A 150 16.74 -16.87 -4.47
CA HIS A 150 15.66 -17.29 -5.35
C HIS A 150 15.82 -16.79 -6.80
N GLY A 151 17.04 -16.43 -7.20
CA GLY A 151 17.38 -16.09 -8.58
C GLY A 151 17.05 -14.65 -8.99
N TRP A 152 16.78 -13.77 -8.03
CA TRP A 152 16.64 -12.33 -8.27
C TRP A 152 17.99 -11.63 -8.17
N SER A 153 18.14 -10.50 -8.86
CA SER A 153 19.30 -9.62 -8.81
C SER A 153 18.93 -8.34 -8.08
N GLN A 154 19.77 -7.95 -7.12
CA GLN A 154 19.62 -6.71 -6.37
C GLN A 154 20.05 -5.50 -7.21
N GLU A 155 19.20 -4.48 -7.29
CA GLU A 155 19.51 -3.25 -8.06
C GLU A 155 19.62 -1.99 -7.18
N GLY A 156 19.58 -2.17 -5.86
CA GLY A 156 19.74 -1.10 -4.88
C GLY A 156 18.47 -0.29 -4.63
N VAL A 157 18.66 0.83 -3.93
CA VAL A 157 17.61 1.82 -3.66
C VAL A 157 17.31 2.59 -4.94
N LYS A 158 16.04 2.59 -5.37
CA LYS A 158 15.59 3.35 -6.55
C LYS A 158 14.74 4.54 -6.18
N PHE A 159 13.94 4.43 -5.12
CA PHE A 159 13.04 5.48 -4.67
C PHE A 159 13.10 5.66 -3.16
N LYS A 160 12.41 6.70 -2.69
CA LYS A 160 12.21 7.01 -1.28
C LYS A 160 10.72 7.16 -0.96
N ALA A 161 10.35 6.79 0.26
CA ALA A 161 9.02 6.95 0.84
C ALA A 161 9.08 7.71 2.17
N THR A 162 7.94 8.22 2.63
CA THR A 162 7.83 8.86 3.94
C THR A 162 7.69 7.84 5.06
N TYR A 163 6.91 6.76 4.83
CA TYR A 163 6.73 5.67 5.79
C TYR A 163 6.83 4.29 5.12
N THR A 164 7.32 3.31 5.88
CA THR A 164 7.22 1.89 5.51
C THR A 164 5.76 1.48 5.49
N GLY A 165 5.37 0.68 4.51
CA GLY A 165 3.99 0.24 4.40
C GLY A 165 3.64 -0.84 5.41
N ARG A 166 2.34 -0.95 5.72
CA ARG A 166 1.79 -2.07 6.49
C ARG A 166 1.44 -3.19 5.50
N GLN A 167 2.46 -3.89 5.02
CA GLN A 167 2.24 -5.07 4.21
C GLN A 167 1.49 -6.12 5.04
N ILE A 168 0.38 -6.62 4.52
CA ILE A 168 -0.24 -7.81 5.06
C ILE A 168 0.75 -8.93 4.73
N ARG A 169 1.37 -9.52 5.75
CA ARG A 169 2.30 -10.64 5.56
C ARG A 169 1.60 -11.65 4.66
N THR A 170 2.20 -11.90 3.50
CA THR A 170 1.63 -12.71 2.44
C THR A 170 1.67 -14.18 2.83
N HIS A 171 0.76 -14.57 3.71
CA HIS A 171 0.17 -15.90 3.72
C HIS A 171 -1.34 -15.65 3.60
N PHE A 172 -1.85 -15.82 2.38
CA PHE A 172 -3.28 -15.87 2.02
C PHE A 172 -4.21 -14.93 2.80
N PHE A 173 -4.32 -13.66 2.36
CA PHE A 173 -5.36 -12.75 2.82
C PHE A 173 -6.75 -13.17 2.28
N ASP A 174 -7.70 -13.34 3.19
CA ASP A 174 -9.12 -13.69 2.97
C ASP A 174 -9.95 -12.40 2.76
N PRO A 175 -10.73 -12.28 1.66
CA PRO A 175 -11.51 -11.10 1.31
C PRO A 175 -12.64 -10.67 2.26
N TYR A 176 -12.93 -11.42 3.32
CA TYR A 176 -14.05 -11.08 4.23
C TYR A 176 -13.64 -10.49 5.59
N ALA A 177 -12.35 -10.28 5.86
CA ALA A 177 -11.92 -9.60 7.08
C ALA A 177 -12.24 -8.09 7.02
N ARG A 178 -13.40 -7.67 7.54
CA ARG A 178 -13.72 -6.26 7.77
C ARG A 178 -12.77 -5.69 8.83
N VAL A 179 -11.93 -4.73 8.41
CA VAL A 179 -11.05 -3.95 9.28
C VAL A 179 -11.88 -2.90 10.03
N ILE A 180 -11.85 -2.93 11.36
CA ILE A 180 -12.23 -1.78 12.20
C ILE A 180 -10.94 -1.01 12.55
N GLU A 181 -10.97 0.29 12.28
CA GLU A 181 -9.84 1.23 12.27
C GLU A 181 -9.07 1.36 13.60
N GLY A 182 -7.77 1.65 13.51
CA GLY A 182 -7.00 2.22 14.63
C GLY A 182 -5.47 2.11 14.48
N TYR A 183 -4.80 3.26 14.38
CA TYR A 183 -3.33 3.42 14.37
C TYR A 183 -2.68 2.82 15.63
N VAL A 184 -1.56 2.09 15.48
CA VAL A 184 -0.74 1.62 16.61
C VAL A 184 0.75 1.79 16.28
N GLU A 185 1.47 2.46 17.18
CA GLU A 185 2.93 2.53 17.29
C GLU A 185 3.42 1.56 18.38
N ASN A 186 4.55 0.91 18.10
CA ASN A 186 5.40 0.08 18.96
C ASN A 186 4.84 -1.26 19.51
N SER A 187 5.63 -2.28 19.21
CA SER A 187 5.50 -3.71 19.47
C SER A 187 5.69 -4.08 20.94
N ASP A 188 4.88 -5.03 21.44
CA ASP A 188 5.32 -6.19 22.24
C ASP A 188 4.14 -7.19 22.45
N ILE A 189 4.42 -8.49 22.44
CA ILE A 189 3.44 -9.61 22.46
C ILE A 189 3.17 -10.05 23.92
N ILE A 190 1.90 -10.07 24.37
CA ILE A 190 1.49 -10.69 25.65
C ILE A 190 0.08 -11.35 25.54
N THR A 191 -0.05 -12.57 26.09
CA THR A 191 -1.16 -13.56 26.02
C THR A 191 -2.35 -13.30 26.97
N LEU A 192 -3.58 -13.71 26.59
CA LEU A 192 -4.80 -13.71 27.45
C LEU A 192 -5.53 -15.07 27.51
N LYS A 193 -6.49 -15.18 28.45
CA LYS A 193 -7.21 -16.42 28.81
C LYS A 193 -8.42 -16.71 27.90
N ALA A 194 -8.69 -18.00 27.74
CA ALA A 194 -9.51 -18.61 26.70
C ALA A 194 -11.02 -18.28 26.68
N GLU A 195 -11.60 -17.76 27.77
CA GLU A 195 -13.06 -17.57 27.88
C GLU A 195 -13.61 -16.40 27.06
N ASP A 196 -12.79 -15.39 26.77
CA ASP A 196 -13.19 -14.24 25.94
C ASP A 196 -13.02 -14.49 24.42
N ALA A 197 -12.39 -15.61 24.04
CA ALA A 197 -12.09 -15.96 22.65
C ALA A 197 -13.25 -16.71 21.94
N TYR A 198 -14.23 -17.21 22.69
CA TYR A 198 -15.27 -18.11 22.19
C TYR A 198 -16.40 -17.41 21.39
N ASP A 199 -16.81 -16.20 21.76
CA ASP A 199 -17.96 -15.52 21.12
C ASP A 199 -17.73 -15.13 19.65
N TRP A 200 -16.47 -14.91 19.25
CA TRP A 200 -16.12 -14.58 17.87
C TRP A 200 -15.97 -15.82 16.99
N ALA A 201 -15.50 -16.92 17.56
CA ALA A 201 -15.39 -18.20 16.85
C ALA A 201 -16.77 -18.79 16.52
N ASP A 202 -17.76 -18.65 17.41
CA ASP A 202 -19.12 -19.16 17.18
C ASP A 202 -19.84 -18.43 16.03
N TYR A 203 -19.55 -17.15 15.79
CA TYR A 203 -20.12 -16.41 14.65
C TYR A 203 -19.56 -16.90 13.30
N VAL A 204 -18.26 -17.24 13.27
CA VAL A 204 -17.58 -17.74 12.07
C VAL A 204 -17.94 -19.22 11.80
N ILE A 205 -18.08 -20.04 12.83
CA ILE A 205 -18.40 -21.47 12.73
C ILE A 205 -19.85 -21.71 12.26
N ASN A 206 -20.78 -20.81 12.59
CA ASN A 206 -22.21 -20.97 12.29
C ASN A 206 -22.68 -20.19 11.05
N ASP A 207 -21.76 -19.65 10.23
CA ASP A 207 -22.11 -19.06 8.94
C ASP A 207 -22.40 -20.17 7.91
N PRO A 208 -23.65 -20.34 7.44
CA PRO A 208 -24.04 -21.42 6.54
C PRO A 208 -23.40 -21.34 5.14
N GLU A 209 -22.71 -20.25 4.78
CA GLU A 209 -21.99 -20.11 3.50
C GLU A 209 -20.49 -20.46 3.58
N SER A 210 -19.98 -20.77 4.78
CA SER A 210 -18.56 -21.04 4.98
C SER A 210 -18.21 -22.54 4.92
N ASP A 211 -17.42 -22.93 3.91
CA ASP A 211 -16.91 -24.31 3.77
C ASP A 211 -15.55 -24.46 4.47
N PHE A 212 -15.54 -25.14 5.61
CA PHE A 212 -14.35 -25.40 6.43
C PHE A 212 -13.75 -26.80 6.24
N SER A 213 -14.16 -27.55 5.21
CA SER A 213 -13.78 -28.97 5.02
C SER A 213 -12.29 -29.24 4.75
N GLY A 214 -11.43 -28.22 4.85
CA GLY A 214 -9.98 -28.31 4.66
C GLY A 214 -9.11 -27.97 5.87
N PHE A 215 -9.67 -27.69 7.05
CA PHE A 215 -8.89 -27.27 8.22
C PHE A 215 -8.90 -28.29 9.36
N ASN A 216 -7.73 -28.59 9.92
CA ASN A 216 -7.59 -29.51 11.04
C ASN A 216 -7.68 -28.83 12.42
N SER A 217 -7.36 -27.53 12.52
CA SER A 217 -7.50 -26.76 13.77
C SER A 217 -7.45 -25.23 13.54
N PHE A 218 -7.79 -24.45 14.57
CA PHE A 218 -7.61 -22.98 14.59
C PHE A 218 -7.02 -22.51 15.92
N GLU A 219 -6.32 -21.38 15.89
CA GLU A 219 -5.70 -20.71 17.03
C GLU A 219 -6.20 -19.26 17.10
N ILE A 220 -6.59 -18.81 18.29
CA ILE A 220 -7.07 -17.44 18.52
C ILE A 220 -5.95 -16.64 19.21
N ILE A 221 -5.48 -15.61 18.53
CA ILE A 221 -4.42 -14.70 18.95
C ILE A 221 -5.06 -13.38 19.39
N THR A 222 -5.09 -13.14 20.70
CA THR A 222 -5.58 -11.87 21.26
C THR A 222 -4.46 -10.82 21.34
N ILE A 223 -4.75 -9.61 20.86
CA ILE A 223 -3.82 -8.48 20.76
C ILE A 223 -4.33 -7.34 21.65
N LYS A 224 -3.51 -6.86 22.58
CA LYS A 224 -3.83 -5.71 23.44
C LYS A 224 -3.01 -4.48 23.06
N ALA A 225 -3.67 -3.36 22.86
CA ALA A 225 -3.07 -2.06 22.57
C ALA A 225 -2.65 -1.33 23.85
N SER A 226 -1.63 -0.47 23.74
CA SER A 226 -1.04 0.31 24.86
C SER A 226 -1.99 1.27 25.55
N ASN A 227 -3.12 1.60 24.91
CA ASN A 227 -4.21 2.42 25.47
C ASN A 227 -5.26 1.60 26.25
N GLY A 228 -5.05 0.30 26.44
CA GLY A 228 -5.99 -0.60 27.12
C GLY A 228 -7.06 -1.23 26.21
N GLY A 229 -7.07 -0.92 24.91
CA GLY A 229 -7.94 -1.59 23.94
C GLY A 229 -7.52 -3.04 23.68
N ILE A 230 -8.48 -3.92 23.39
CA ILE A 230 -8.25 -5.33 23.05
C ILE A 230 -8.82 -5.61 21.66
N THR A 231 -8.05 -6.24 20.78
CA THR A 231 -8.48 -6.81 19.50
C THR A 231 -8.13 -8.29 19.44
N HIS A 232 -8.81 -9.08 18.62
CA HIS A 232 -8.60 -10.52 18.49
C HIS A 232 -8.33 -10.86 17.03
N SER A 233 -7.46 -11.82 16.77
CA SER A 233 -7.15 -12.36 15.44
C SER A 233 -7.17 -13.88 15.49
N VAL A 234 -7.57 -14.54 14.42
CA VAL A 234 -7.66 -16.00 14.38
C VAL A 234 -6.86 -16.53 13.21
N GLN A 235 -6.11 -17.59 13.46
CA GLN A 235 -5.26 -18.25 12.52
C GLN A 235 -5.73 -19.70 12.35
N PHE A 236 -6.04 -20.08 11.12
CA PHE A 236 -6.45 -21.44 10.79
C PHE A 236 -5.24 -22.28 10.35
N SER A 237 -5.22 -23.54 10.73
CA SER A 237 -4.18 -24.51 10.35
C SER A 237 -4.81 -25.64 9.53
N TYR A 238 -4.20 -25.92 8.38
CA TYR A 238 -4.59 -27.00 7.48
C TYR A 238 -4.21 -28.37 8.03
#